data_AF-A0A8J5CQN9-F1
#
_entry.id   AF-A0A8J5CQN9-F1
#
_cell.length_a   1.000
_cell.length_b   1.000
_cell.length_c   1.000
_cell.angle_alpha   90.00
_cell.angle_beta   90.00
_cell.angle_gamma   90.00
#
_symmetry.space_group_name_H-M   'P 1'
#
loop_
_entity.id
_entity.type
_entity.pdbx_description
1 polymer ?
#
loop_
_entity_poly.entity_id
_entity_poly.type
_entity_poly.pdbx_seq_one_letter_code
_entity_poly.pdbx_strand_id
1 'polypeptide(L)'
;MLGHLKRLLDCGNHPRENYKEIILLSVAYVGGGVPTSFRAPGAYHMARWMAKAIYAVKIMLFHDQLEMSRRELAGIRRVAFFVTMVYAKYWNEAMIPSYAAKNDLDFITDVKRICDDGVASVAERAMRRHLLSENLIGLAIFDDRISPEQKAEMVEGMKRPSTTKNPQRPESKTPINLNRPLSAFCSVRSMQVLKSLLGGQQPTFLELSPETWNTDSFFKCAKKRAGVLKVTNDLAERGIALIQRFLGNRTKDERQTQFLLKLARLHTKAVLKKTKAELKKVLE
;
A
#
# COMPACT_ATOMS: atom_id res chain seq x y z
N MET A 1 19.91 -6.74 -1.82
CA MET A 1 19.00 -5.96 -0.95
C MET A 1 19.68 -4.73 -0.35
N LEU A 2 20.79 -4.88 0.39
CA LEU A 2 21.49 -3.76 1.05
C LEU A 2 21.76 -2.56 0.12
N GLY A 3 22.34 -2.77 -1.06
CA GLY A 3 22.61 -1.69 -2.00
C GLY A 3 21.35 -0.95 -2.49
N HIS A 4 20.20 -1.63 -2.56
CA HIS A 4 18.94 -0.98 -2.89
C HIS A 4 18.40 -0.14 -1.73
N LEU A 5 18.45 -0.65 -0.49
CA LEU A 5 18.04 0.10 0.69
C LEU A 5 18.91 1.33 0.92
N LYS A 6 20.23 1.26 0.69
CA LYS A 6 21.13 2.41 0.74
C LYS A 6 20.74 3.47 -0.29
N ARG A 7 20.53 3.07 -1.56
CA ARG A 7 20.03 4.00 -2.59
C ARG A 7 18.70 4.67 -2.24
N LEU A 8 17.78 3.92 -1.63
CA LEU A 8 16.51 4.49 -1.16
C LEU A 8 16.70 5.50 -0.02
N LEU A 9 17.69 5.29 0.84
CA LEU A 9 18.00 6.22 1.92
C LEU A 9 18.69 7.48 1.38
N ASP A 10 19.62 7.30 0.44
CA ASP A 10 20.42 8.38 -0.16
C ASP A 10 19.60 9.27 -1.10
N CYS A 11 18.51 8.76 -1.70
CA CYS A 11 17.68 9.56 -2.60
C CYS A 11 16.91 10.68 -1.90
N GLY A 12 16.83 10.68 -0.56
CA GLY A 12 16.22 11.73 0.26
C GLY A 12 14.69 11.88 0.12
N ASN A 13 14.08 11.18 -0.83
CA ASN A 13 12.65 11.28 -1.15
C ASN A 13 11.82 10.40 -0.21
N HIS A 14 11.72 10.83 1.05
CA HIS A 14 10.87 10.19 2.05
C HIS A 14 9.65 11.05 2.34
N PRO A 15 8.42 10.55 2.05
CA PRO A 15 7.19 11.32 2.27
C PRO A 15 6.97 11.76 3.71
N ARG A 16 7.45 10.97 4.68
CA ARG A 16 7.37 11.24 6.13
C ARG A 16 8.57 10.62 6.83
N GLU A 17 8.86 11.13 8.02
CA GLU A 17 9.94 10.64 8.88
C GLU A 17 9.89 9.11 9.15
N ASN A 18 8.70 8.53 9.35
CA ASN A 18 8.56 7.09 9.58
C ASN A 18 8.98 6.24 8.36
N TYR A 19 8.94 6.80 7.15
CA TYR A 19 9.38 6.12 5.92
C TYR A 19 10.91 6.04 5.86
N LYS A 20 11.58 7.13 6.24
CA LYS A 20 13.02 7.15 6.41
C LYS A 20 13.45 6.17 7.50
N GLU A 21 12.74 6.17 8.63
CA GLU A 21 13.04 5.31 9.77
C GLU A 21 12.95 3.82 9.42
N ILE A 22 11.89 3.36 8.74
CA ILE A 22 11.77 1.94 8.38
C ILE A 22 12.88 1.49 7.42
N ILE A 23 13.32 2.35 6.49
CA ILE A 23 14.45 2.06 5.59
C ILE A 23 15.76 2.00 6.38
N LEU A 24 16.01 2.99 7.24
CA LEU A 24 17.20 3.04 8.09
C LEU A 24 17.32 1.79 8.98
N LEU A 25 16.22 1.39 9.62
CA LEU A 25 16.18 0.16 10.41
C LEU A 25 16.36 -1.10 9.55
N SER A 26 15.87 -1.09 8.31
CA SER A 26 16.09 -2.19 7.37
C SER A 26 17.56 -2.31 6.96
N VAL A 27 18.26 -1.19 6.77
CA VAL A 27 19.72 -1.18 6.52
C VAL A 27 20.47 -1.76 7.71
N ALA A 28 20.09 -1.37 8.94
CA ALA A 28 20.68 -1.92 10.16
C ALA A 28 20.46 -3.44 10.26
N TYR A 29 19.23 -3.88 10.01
CA TYR A 29 18.83 -5.29 10.08
C TYR A 29 19.63 -6.20 9.15
N VAL A 30 19.96 -5.73 7.94
CA VAL A 30 20.73 -6.52 6.96
C VAL A 30 22.25 -6.32 7.06
N GLY A 31 22.75 -5.73 8.16
CA GLY A 31 24.18 -5.55 8.42
C GLY A 31 24.82 -4.39 7.66
N GLY A 32 24.02 -3.43 7.18
CA GLY A 32 24.47 -2.30 6.37
C GLY A 32 25.14 -1.14 7.11
N GLY A 33 25.22 -1.24 8.45
CA GLY A 33 25.62 -0.19 9.38
C GLY A 33 24.52 0.12 10.39
N VAL A 34 24.90 0.35 11.65
CA VAL A 34 23.97 0.69 12.73
C VAL A 34 23.76 2.21 12.76
N PRO A 35 22.52 2.70 12.92
CA PRO A 35 22.25 4.12 13.12
C PRO A 35 22.97 4.65 14.37
N THR A 36 23.39 5.92 14.32
CA THR A 36 24.03 6.58 15.49
C THR A 36 23.08 6.71 16.67
N SER A 37 21.77 6.78 16.42
CA SER A 37 20.73 6.75 17.45
C SER A 37 19.45 6.12 16.92
N PHE A 38 18.69 5.52 17.84
CA PHE A 38 17.36 4.98 17.57
C PHE A 38 16.31 5.92 18.15
N ARG A 39 15.30 6.26 17.34
CA ARG A 39 14.16 7.03 17.85
C ARG A 39 13.37 6.18 18.85
N ALA A 40 12.80 6.83 19.85
CA ALA A 40 11.81 6.19 20.69
C ALA A 40 10.65 5.67 19.80
N PRO A 41 10.09 4.49 20.08
CA PRO A 41 8.96 3.99 19.33
C PRO A 41 7.76 4.97 19.40
N GLY A 42 7.23 5.36 18.24
CA GLY A 42 6.08 6.27 18.17
C GLY A 42 4.76 5.62 18.61
N ALA A 43 3.72 6.43 18.82
CA ALA A 43 2.42 5.96 19.32
C ALA A 43 1.88 4.75 18.53
N TYR A 44 1.61 3.66 19.26
CA TYR A 44 1.04 2.44 18.72
C TYR A 44 -0.47 2.62 18.51
N HIS A 45 -0.90 2.72 17.25
CA HIS A 45 -2.33 2.72 16.92
C HIS A 45 -2.71 1.49 16.10
N MET A 46 -3.82 0.85 16.45
CA MET A 46 -4.31 -0.33 15.74
C MET A 46 -4.53 -0.09 14.24
N ALA A 47 -4.84 1.16 13.85
CA ALA A 47 -5.06 1.59 12.48
C ALA A 47 -3.77 1.86 11.67
N ARG A 48 -2.60 2.01 12.32
CA ARG A 48 -1.33 2.34 11.65
C ARG A 48 -0.41 1.12 11.58
N TRP A 49 -0.47 0.38 10.47
CA TRP A 49 0.43 -0.75 10.21
C TRP A 49 1.92 -0.37 10.24
N MET A 50 2.28 0.83 9.75
CA MET A 50 3.66 1.34 9.76
C MET A 50 4.31 1.29 11.16
N ALA A 51 3.57 1.69 12.21
CA ALA A 51 4.10 1.62 13.56
C ALA A 51 4.48 0.17 13.91
N LYS A 52 3.57 -0.79 13.66
CA LYS A 52 3.80 -2.21 13.92
C LYS A 52 5.02 -2.76 13.18
N ALA A 53 5.21 -2.35 11.92
CA ALA A 53 6.36 -2.73 11.13
C ALA A 53 7.68 -2.21 11.75
N ILE A 54 7.73 -0.93 12.13
CA ILE A 54 8.88 -0.33 12.82
C ILE A 54 9.16 -1.05 14.15
N TYR A 55 8.13 -1.28 14.96
CA TYR A 55 8.27 -2.01 16.23
C TYR A 55 8.82 -3.41 16.02
N ALA A 56 8.31 -4.17 15.04
CA ALA A 56 8.79 -5.53 14.77
C ALA A 56 10.28 -5.55 14.43
N VAL A 57 10.75 -4.60 13.61
CA VAL A 57 12.19 -4.50 13.27
C VAL A 57 13.01 -4.11 14.49
N LYS A 58 12.57 -3.13 15.29
CA LYS A 58 13.27 -2.74 16.53
C LYS A 58 13.35 -3.89 17.53
N ILE A 59 12.23 -4.58 17.81
CA ILE A 59 12.22 -5.73 18.71
C ILE A 59 13.22 -6.78 18.23
N MET A 60 13.29 -7.04 16.92
CA MET A 60 14.26 -7.98 16.38
C MET A 60 15.72 -7.49 16.52
N LEU A 61 15.99 -6.20 16.33
CA LEU A 61 17.33 -5.62 16.51
C LEU A 61 17.80 -5.65 17.96
N PHE A 62 16.89 -5.51 18.92
CA PHE A 62 17.18 -5.48 20.36
C PHE A 62 16.75 -6.76 21.09
N HIS A 63 16.49 -7.85 20.38
CA HIS A 63 15.86 -9.03 20.97
C HIS A 63 16.70 -9.66 22.10
N ASP A 64 18.02 -9.54 22.05
CA ASP A 64 18.92 -10.03 23.12
C ASP A 64 18.75 -9.26 24.44
N GLN A 65 18.15 -8.07 24.41
CA GLN A 65 17.86 -7.24 25.59
C GLN A 65 16.44 -7.47 26.13
N LEU A 66 15.65 -8.33 25.48
CA LEU A 66 14.24 -8.53 25.78
C LEU A 66 13.98 -9.97 26.23
N GLU A 67 13.19 -10.13 27.29
CA GLU A 67 12.67 -11.44 27.67
C GLU A 67 11.61 -11.87 26.66
N MET A 68 11.96 -12.85 25.81
CA MET A 68 11.08 -13.38 24.77
C MET A 68 11.07 -14.89 24.79
N SER A 69 9.88 -15.49 24.66
CA SER A 69 9.78 -16.91 24.37
C SER A 69 10.32 -17.22 22.98
N ARG A 70 10.77 -18.46 22.77
CA ARG A 70 11.20 -18.94 21.43
C ARG A 70 10.14 -18.71 20.35
N ARG A 71 8.85 -18.82 20.72
CA ARG A 71 7.72 -18.60 19.83
C ARG A 71 7.58 -17.13 19.42
N GLU A 72 7.71 -16.21 20.37
CA GLU A 72 7.65 -14.77 20.10
C GLU A 72 8.81 -14.31 19.22
N LEU A 73 10.02 -14.78 19.54
CA LEU A 73 11.21 -14.47 18.74
C LEU A 73 11.06 -14.99 17.29
N ALA A 74 10.58 -16.21 17.11
CA ALA A 74 10.32 -16.76 15.77
C ALA A 74 9.27 -15.94 15.01
N GLY A 75 8.20 -15.51 15.68
CA GLY A 75 7.16 -14.66 15.10
C GLY A 75 7.68 -13.29 14.69
N ILE A 76 8.40 -12.61 15.59
CA ILE A 76 8.99 -11.29 15.32
C ILE A 76 10.03 -11.37 14.20
N ARG A 77 10.88 -12.41 14.20
CA ARG A 77 11.86 -12.63 13.13
C ARG A 77 11.20 -12.72 11.76
N ARG A 78 10.10 -13.47 11.64
CA ARG A 78 9.35 -13.60 10.37
C ARG A 78 8.76 -12.26 9.92
N VAL A 79 8.17 -11.49 10.83
CA VAL A 79 7.59 -10.18 10.50
C VAL A 79 8.69 -9.17 10.15
N ALA A 80 9.75 -9.10 10.93
CA ALA A 80 10.88 -8.21 10.68
C ALA A 80 11.52 -8.52 9.32
N PHE A 81 11.75 -9.79 9.02
CA PHE A 81 12.28 -10.23 7.73
C PHE A 81 11.38 -9.81 6.56
N PHE A 82 10.06 -10.07 6.62
CA PHE A 82 9.12 -9.60 5.60
C PHE A 82 9.15 -8.07 5.44
N VAL A 83 9.21 -7.36 6.57
CA VAL A 83 9.23 -5.89 6.58
C VAL A 83 10.45 -5.35 5.86
N THR A 84 11.64 -5.84 6.21
CA THR A 84 12.92 -5.31 5.74
C THR A 84 13.28 -5.78 4.33
N MET A 85 12.96 -7.03 4.00
CA MET A 85 13.32 -7.65 2.73
C MET A 85 12.32 -7.37 1.61
N VAL A 86 11.08 -7.00 1.93
CA VAL A 86 10.05 -6.77 0.91
C VAL A 86 9.31 -5.45 1.15
N TYR A 87 8.58 -5.35 2.25
CA TYR A 87 7.57 -4.29 2.43
C TYR A 87 8.14 -2.86 2.43
N ALA A 88 9.32 -2.63 3.03
CA ALA A 88 9.90 -1.28 3.16
C ALA A 88 10.08 -0.57 1.81
N LYS A 89 10.53 -1.29 0.77
CA LYS A 89 10.67 -0.77 -0.60
C LYS A 89 9.33 -0.28 -1.14
N TYR A 90 8.35 -1.19 -1.20
CA TYR A 90 7.04 -0.92 -1.80
C TYR A 90 6.29 0.17 -1.04
N TRP A 91 6.46 0.22 0.27
CA TRP A 91 5.87 1.27 1.07
C TRP A 91 6.48 2.64 0.80
N ASN A 92 7.80 2.73 0.61
CA ASN A 92 8.46 4.00 0.30
C ASN A 92 7.91 4.61 -1.01
N GLU A 93 7.65 3.76 -1.98
CA GLU A 93 7.12 4.13 -3.29
C GLU A 93 5.59 4.26 -3.32
N ALA A 94 4.88 3.88 -2.26
CA ALA A 94 3.40 3.83 -2.25
C ALA A 94 2.72 5.19 -2.46
N MET A 95 3.46 6.29 -2.28
CA MET A 95 2.96 7.66 -2.49
C MET A 95 3.11 8.12 -3.95
N ILE A 96 3.70 7.29 -4.82
CA ILE A 96 3.91 7.58 -6.24
C ILE A 96 2.79 6.89 -7.04
N PRO A 97 1.75 7.62 -7.49
CA PRO A 97 0.57 7.01 -8.10
C PRO A 97 0.86 6.18 -9.35
N SER A 98 1.82 6.61 -10.18
CA SER A 98 2.20 5.87 -11.39
C SER A 98 2.84 4.51 -11.06
N TYR A 99 3.48 4.38 -9.90
CA TYR A 99 4.16 3.15 -9.51
C TYR A 99 3.21 2.14 -8.88
N ALA A 100 2.05 2.58 -8.39
CA ALA A 100 1.15 1.78 -7.56
C ALA A 100 0.76 0.43 -8.22
N ALA A 101 0.35 0.46 -9.48
CA ALA A 101 -0.11 -0.74 -10.18
C ALA A 101 1.00 -1.80 -10.35
N LYS A 102 2.17 -1.38 -10.82
CA LYS A 102 3.33 -2.26 -10.97
C LYS A 102 3.81 -2.76 -9.61
N ASN A 103 3.82 -1.88 -8.61
CA ASN A 103 4.22 -2.22 -7.25
C ASN A 103 3.29 -3.27 -6.62
N ASP A 104 1.98 -3.21 -6.85
CA ASP A 104 1.03 -4.22 -6.36
C ASP A 104 1.35 -5.63 -6.91
N LEU A 105 1.70 -5.74 -8.20
CA LEU A 105 2.06 -7.01 -8.84
C LEU A 105 3.45 -7.50 -8.42
N ASP A 106 4.45 -6.61 -8.46
CA ASP A 106 5.82 -6.92 -8.10
C ASP A 106 5.93 -7.29 -6.61
N PHE A 107 5.14 -6.64 -5.74
CA PHE A 107 5.07 -6.95 -4.31
C PHE A 107 4.68 -8.40 -4.06
N ILE A 108 3.61 -8.89 -4.69
CA ILE A 108 3.20 -10.30 -4.50
C ILE A 108 4.21 -11.28 -5.08
N THR A 109 4.83 -10.94 -6.21
CA THR A 109 5.90 -11.74 -6.80
C THR A 109 7.08 -11.84 -5.82
N ASP A 110 7.51 -10.72 -5.25
CA ASP A 110 8.62 -10.68 -4.29
C ASP A 110 8.28 -11.39 -2.98
N VAL A 111 7.06 -11.23 -2.45
CA VAL A 111 6.65 -11.96 -1.24
C VAL A 111 6.72 -13.47 -1.47
N LYS A 112 6.20 -13.99 -2.59
CA LYS A 112 6.21 -15.42 -2.90
C LYS A 112 7.63 -15.96 -3.10
N ARG A 113 8.53 -15.13 -3.60
CA ARG A 113 9.93 -15.51 -3.86
C ARG A 113 10.81 -15.46 -2.61
N ILE A 114 10.55 -14.50 -1.71
CA ILE A 114 11.47 -14.17 -0.60
C ILE A 114 10.97 -14.70 0.73
N CYS A 115 9.66 -14.69 0.98
CA CYS A 115 9.08 -15.02 2.28
C CYS A 115 8.60 -16.48 2.34
N ASP A 116 8.37 -16.98 3.55
CA ASP A 116 7.76 -18.29 3.77
C ASP A 116 6.29 -18.34 3.32
N ASP A 117 5.79 -19.55 3.03
CA ASP A 117 4.42 -19.80 2.55
C ASP A 117 3.34 -19.22 3.45
N GLY A 118 3.57 -19.19 4.76
CA GLY A 118 2.63 -18.62 5.72
C GLY A 118 2.49 -17.11 5.54
N VAL A 119 3.60 -16.39 5.39
CA VAL A 119 3.59 -14.96 5.08
C VAL A 119 3.01 -14.72 3.69
N ALA A 120 3.43 -15.50 2.69
CA ALA A 120 2.96 -15.37 1.32
C ALA A 120 1.44 -15.58 1.18
N SER A 121 0.88 -16.60 1.83
CA SER A 121 -0.56 -16.86 1.84
C SER A 121 -1.36 -15.72 2.47
N VAL A 122 -0.87 -15.16 3.58
CA VAL A 122 -1.53 -14.04 4.27
C VAL A 122 -1.45 -12.76 3.43
N ALA A 123 -0.28 -12.47 2.86
CA ALA A 123 -0.07 -11.31 2.00
C ALA A 123 -0.92 -11.40 0.72
N GLU A 124 -0.96 -12.56 0.07
CA GLU A 124 -1.79 -12.79 -1.12
C GLU A 124 -3.27 -12.60 -0.78
N ARG A 125 -3.73 -13.13 0.35
CA ARG A 125 -5.12 -12.93 0.81
C ARG A 125 -5.43 -11.46 1.09
N ALA A 126 -4.47 -10.70 1.59
CA ALA A 126 -4.61 -9.26 1.79
C ALA A 126 -4.67 -8.52 0.44
N MET A 127 -3.77 -8.84 -0.48
CA MET A 127 -3.69 -8.19 -1.79
C MET A 127 -4.84 -8.55 -2.72
N ARG A 128 -5.44 -9.72 -2.57
CA ARG A 128 -6.70 -10.10 -3.23
C ARG A 128 -7.87 -9.19 -2.86
N ARG A 129 -7.78 -8.49 -1.71
CA ARG A 129 -8.73 -7.47 -1.26
C ARG A 129 -8.25 -6.05 -1.59
N HIS A 130 -7.04 -5.91 -2.11
CA HIS A 130 -6.46 -4.64 -2.52
C HIS A 130 -7.05 -4.22 -3.87
N LEU A 131 -7.13 -2.91 -4.08
CA LEU A 131 -7.86 -2.31 -5.20
C LEU A 131 -6.90 -2.04 -6.34
N LEU A 132 -6.56 -3.06 -7.12
CA LEU A 132 -6.06 -2.79 -8.46
C LEU A 132 -7.27 -2.29 -9.29
N SER A 133 -7.49 -0.97 -9.26
CA SER A 133 -8.68 -0.33 -9.81
C SER A 133 -8.57 -0.15 -11.31
N GLU A 134 -9.60 -0.55 -12.06
CA GLU A 134 -9.73 -0.24 -13.50
C GLU A 134 -9.58 1.27 -13.79
N ASN A 135 -9.92 2.14 -12.83
CA ASN A 135 -9.75 3.59 -12.99
C ASN A 135 -8.26 3.96 -12.93
N LEU A 136 -7.59 3.55 -11.85
CA LEU A 136 -6.25 4.06 -11.52
C LEU A 136 -5.11 3.32 -12.23
N ILE A 137 -5.36 2.13 -12.77
CA ILE A 137 -4.35 1.36 -13.52
C ILE A 137 -3.79 2.15 -14.70
N GLY A 138 -4.58 3.07 -15.29
CA GLY A 138 -4.14 3.94 -16.37
C GLY A 138 -2.97 4.84 -16.00
N LEU A 139 -2.76 5.14 -14.71
CA LEU A 139 -1.61 5.93 -14.25
C LEU A 139 -0.27 5.20 -14.45
N ALA A 140 -0.29 3.87 -14.59
CA ALA A 140 0.93 3.09 -14.75
C ALA A 140 1.64 3.39 -16.07
N ILE A 141 0.96 3.93 -17.10
CA ILE A 141 1.63 4.31 -18.36
C ILE A 141 2.76 5.33 -18.16
N PHE A 142 2.71 6.10 -17.07
CA PHE A 142 3.73 7.08 -16.69
C PHE A 142 4.90 6.49 -15.88
N ASP A 143 4.86 5.19 -15.56
CA ASP A 143 5.97 4.46 -14.96
C ASP A 143 7.00 4.13 -16.03
N ASP A 144 8.24 4.57 -15.81
CA ASP A 144 9.35 4.34 -16.74
C ASP A 144 9.90 2.91 -16.63
N ARG A 145 9.48 2.13 -15.62
CA ARG A 145 9.83 0.71 -15.44
C ARG A 145 8.96 -0.24 -16.27
N ILE A 146 7.91 0.27 -16.92
CA ILE A 146 7.03 -0.50 -17.81
C ILE A 146 7.55 -0.32 -19.23
N SER A 147 7.75 -1.43 -19.93
CA SER A 147 8.30 -1.39 -21.29
C SER A 147 7.33 -0.77 -22.30
N PRO A 148 7.81 -0.24 -23.43
CA PRO A 148 6.95 0.26 -24.50
C PRO A 148 5.90 -0.77 -24.96
N GLU A 149 6.27 -2.03 -25.06
CA GLU A 149 5.37 -3.12 -25.46
C GLU A 149 4.24 -3.30 -24.44
N GLN A 150 4.57 -3.33 -23.14
CA GLN A 150 3.58 -3.40 -22.08
C GLN A 150 2.65 -2.17 -22.07
N LYS A 151 3.18 -0.98 -22.37
CA LYS A 151 2.37 0.24 -22.52
C LYS A 151 1.40 0.12 -23.69
N ALA A 152 1.84 -0.39 -24.84
CA ALA A 152 0.97 -0.63 -25.98
C ALA A 152 -0.15 -1.64 -25.65
N GLU A 153 0.17 -2.75 -24.98
CA GLU A 153 -0.84 -3.70 -24.51
C GLU A 153 -1.84 -3.07 -23.53
N MET A 154 -1.38 -2.18 -22.65
CA MET A 154 -2.26 -1.45 -21.75
C MET A 154 -3.23 -0.57 -22.54
N VAL A 155 -2.77 0.16 -23.57
CA VAL A 155 -3.63 0.98 -24.44
C VAL A 155 -4.69 0.13 -25.13
N GLU A 156 -4.33 -1.03 -25.67
CA GLU A 156 -5.31 -1.97 -26.24
C GLU A 156 -6.31 -2.45 -25.17
N GLY A 157 -5.82 -2.73 -23.96
CA GLY A 157 -6.68 -3.07 -22.82
C GLY A 157 -7.70 -1.98 -22.49
N MET A 158 -7.37 -0.69 -22.67
CA MET A 158 -8.27 0.43 -22.40
C MET A 158 -9.47 0.52 -23.36
N LYS A 159 -9.43 -0.19 -24.50
CA LYS A 159 -10.57 -0.25 -25.43
C LYS A 159 -11.69 -1.17 -24.94
N ARG A 160 -11.41 -2.04 -23.97
CA ARG A 160 -12.38 -3.02 -23.46
C ARG A 160 -13.42 -2.38 -22.53
N PRO A 161 -14.67 -2.88 -22.53
CA PRO A 161 -15.69 -2.40 -21.60
C PRO A 161 -15.30 -2.66 -20.15
N SER A 162 -15.78 -1.80 -19.26
CA SER A 162 -15.56 -1.95 -17.81
C SER A 162 -16.19 -3.24 -17.29
N THR A 163 -15.46 -4.00 -16.46
CA THR A 163 -15.98 -5.23 -15.85
C THR A 163 -16.70 -4.98 -14.54
N THR A 164 -16.46 -3.82 -13.92
CA THR A 164 -17.04 -3.45 -12.61
C THR A 164 -18.23 -2.50 -12.74
N LYS A 165 -19.39 -2.83 -12.16
CA LYS A 165 -20.54 -1.90 -12.12
C LYS A 165 -20.29 -0.70 -11.20
N ASN A 166 -19.53 -0.88 -10.12
CA ASN A 166 -19.30 0.14 -9.10
C ASN A 166 -17.81 0.53 -9.00
N PRO A 167 -17.42 1.78 -9.34
CA PRO A 167 -16.01 2.20 -9.38
C PRO A 167 -15.35 2.39 -8.00
N GLN A 168 -16.15 2.50 -6.92
CA GLN A 168 -15.67 2.78 -5.56
C GLN A 168 -15.49 1.53 -4.68
N ARG A 169 -15.95 0.36 -5.13
CA ARG A 169 -15.92 -0.88 -4.36
C ARG A 169 -15.65 -2.05 -5.29
N PRO A 170 -14.68 -2.94 -4.97
CA PRO A 170 -14.63 -4.24 -5.60
C PRO A 170 -15.85 -5.00 -5.07
N GLU A 171 -16.95 -4.94 -5.81
CA GLU A 171 -18.13 -5.76 -5.48
C GLU A 171 -17.85 -7.25 -5.71
N SER A 172 -16.77 -7.56 -6.42
CA SER A 172 -16.44 -8.95 -6.70
C SER A 172 -16.01 -9.65 -5.40
N LYS A 173 -16.92 -10.51 -4.91
CA LYS A 173 -16.59 -11.57 -3.97
C LYS A 173 -15.47 -12.48 -4.52
N THR A 174 -15.20 -12.41 -5.82
CA THR A 174 -14.09 -13.08 -6.48
C THR A 174 -12.78 -12.32 -6.25
N PRO A 175 -11.77 -12.98 -5.68
CA PRO A 175 -10.43 -12.41 -5.54
C PRO A 175 -9.84 -11.98 -6.88
N ILE A 176 -9.15 -10.84 -6.90
CA ILE A 176 -8.34 -10.44 -8.06
C ILE A 176 -7.26 -11.51 -8.31
N ASN A 177 -7.11 -11.91 -9.57
CA ASN A 177 -6.00 -12.77 -10.00
C ASN A 177 -4.80 -11.89 -10.35
N LEU A 178 -3.86 -11.78 -9.41
CA LEU A 178 -2.65 -10.95 -9.52
C LEU A 178 -1.57 -11.56 -10.43
N ASN A 179 -1.80 -12.75 -11.01
CA ASN A 179 -0.87 -13.36 -11.97
C ASN A 179 -1.12 -12.91 -13.41
N ARG A 180 -1.93 -11.86 -13.62
CA ARG A 180 -2.27 -11.32 -14.94
C ARG A 180 -1.41 -10.09 -15.27
N PRO A 181 -1.14 -9.81 -16.55
CA PRO A 181 -0.44 -8.59 -16.94
C PRO A 181 -1.25 -7.34 -16.62
N LEU A 182 -0.60 -6.17 -16.51
CA LEU A 182 -1.25 -4.88 -16.24
C LEU A 182 -2.35 -4.55 -17.26
N SER A 183 -2.10 -4.91 -18.52
CA SER A 183 -3.06 -4.77 -19.62
C SER A 183 -4.38 -5.47 -19.32
N ALA A 184 -4.40 -6.58 -18.57
CA ALA A 184 -5.62 -7.31 -18.21
C ALA A 184 -6.56 -6.54 -17.26
N PHE A 185 -6.07 -5.48 -16.61
CA PHE A 185 -6.84 -4.65 -15.69
C PHE A 185 -7.28 -3.32 -16.30
N CYS A 186 -6.77 -2.99 -17.49
CA CYS A 186 -7.13 -1.79 -18.22
C CYS A 186 -8.54 -1.93 -18.82
N SER A 187 -9.29 -0.82 -18.84
CA SER A 187 -10.60 -0.71 -19.48
C SER A 187 -10.87 0.73 -19.91
N VAL A 188 -12.05 0.98 -20.50
CA VAL A 188 -12.51 2.34 -20.85
C VAL A 188 -12.47 3.32 -19.66
N ARG A 189 -12.48 2.82 -18.43
CA ARG A 189 -12.33 3.65 -17.22
C ARG A 189 -10.91 4.17 -17.03
N SER A 190 -9.90 3.39 -17.38
CA SER A 190 -8.49 3.82 -17.36
C SER A 190 -8.31 4.99 -18.32
N MET A 191 -8.92 4.91 -19.51
CA MET A 191 -8.94 5.98 -20.51
C MET A 191 -9.63 7.25 -19.98
N GLN A 192 -10.74 7.12 -19.25
CA GLN A 192 -11.45 8.26 -18.65
C GLN A 192 -10.58 9.01 -17.63
N VAL A 193 -9.76 8.31 -16.86
CA VAL A 193 -8.81 8.95 -15.93
C VAL A 193 -7.75 9.74 -16.70
N LEU A 194 -7.22 9.20 -17.80
CA LEU A 194 -6.27 9.93 -18.65
C LEU A 194 -6.89 11.19 -19.28
N LYS A 195 -8.11 11.08 -19.81
CA LYS A 195 -8.87 12.25 -20.29
C LYS A 195 -9.05 13.29 -19.20
N SER A 196 -9.38 12.85 -17.99
CA SER A 196 -9.56 13.76 -16.84
C SER A 196 -8.26 14.49 -16.48
N LEU A 197 -7.10 13.82 -16.53
CA LEU A 197 -5.81 14.48 -16.34
C LEU A 197 -5.58 15.58 -17.39
N LEU A 198 -6.02 15.35 -18.64
CA LEU A 198 -5.95 16.32 -19.73
C LEU A 198 -7.12 17.32 -19.77
N GLY A 199 -7.91 17.45 -18.70
CA GLY A 199 -9.02 18.42 -18.66
C GLY A 199 -10.16 18.08 -19.62
N GLY A 200 -10.37 16.80 -19.91
CA GLY A 200 -11.41 16.29 -20.82
C GLY A 200 -10.96 16.12 -22.27
N GLN A 201 -9.73 16.56 -22.61
CA GLN A 201 -9.18 16.37 -23.96
C GLN A 201 -8.85 14.91 -24.24
N GLN A 202 -8.89 14.54 -25.53
CA GLN A 202 -8.51 13.21 -25.97
C GLN A 202 -6.98 13.03 -25.83
N PRO A 203 -6.51 11.93 -25.21
CA PRO A 203 -5.09 11.63 -25.11
C PRO A 203 -4.55 11.12 -26.45
N THR A 204 -4.39 12.00 -27.43
CA THR A 204 -3.95 11.69 -28.80
C THR A 204 -2.60 10.97 -28.85
N PHE A 205 -1.73 11.19 -27.85
CA PHE A 205 -0.46 10.48 -27.74
C PHE A 205 -0.63 8.94 -27.69
N LEU A 206 -1.77 8.42 -27.25
CA LEU A 206 -2.03 6.97 -27.22
C LEU A 206 -2.16 6.35 -28.61
N GLU A 207 -2.32 7.15 -29.66
CA GLU A 207 -2.32 6.72 -31.07
C GLU A 207 -0.88 6.62 -31.62
N LEU A 208 0.10 7.19 -30.91
CA LEU A 208 1.52 7.15 -31.26
C LEU A 208 2.22 5.99 -30.56
N SER A 209 3.38 5.62 -31.09
CA SER A 209 4.27 4.64 -30.49
C SER A 209 4.70 5.05 -29.07
N PRO A 210 4.65 4.16 -28.06
CA PRO A 210 5.04 4.51 -26.68
C PRO A 210 6.47 5.03 -26.50
N GLU A 211 7.36 4.72 -27.44
CA GLU A 211 8.74 5.21 -27.50
C GLU A 211 8.81 6.73 -27.73
N THR A 212 7.83 7.30 -28.43
CA THR A 212 7.80 8.73 -28.77
C THR A 212 7.03 9.56 -27.74
N TRP A 213 6.31 8.95 -26.80
CA TRP A 213 5.49 9.67 -25.82
C TRP A 213 6.27 10.68 -24.99
N ASN A 214 7.54 10.41 -24.68
CA ASN A 214 8.38 11.34 -23.92
C ASN A 214 8.68 12.66 -24.64
N THR A 215 8.43 12.78 -25.95
CA THR A 215 8.54 14.05 -26.68
C THR A 215 7.20 14.77 -26.79
N ASP A 216 6.08 14.05 -26.74
CA ASP A 216 4.72 14.56 -26.85
C ASP A 216 4.32 15.50 -25.70
N SER A 217 3.61 16.59 -26.05
CA SER A 217 3.23 17.64 -25.11
C SER A 217 2.08 17.22 -24.19
N PHE A 218 1.09 16.45 -24.68
CA PHE A 218 -0.01 15.93 -23.89
C PHE A 218 0.49 14.88 -22.89
N PHE A 219 1.37 13.98 -23.30
CA PHE A 219 1.98 12.99 -22.41
C PHE A 219 2.77 13.68 -21.29
N LYS A 220 3.64 14.65 -21.62
CA LYS A 220 4.37 15.43 -20.61
C LYS A 220 3.44 16.13 -19.63
N CYS A 221 2.37 16.74 -20.15
CA CYS A 221 1.35 17.41 -19.33
C CYS A 221 0.65 16.42 -18.38
N ALA A 222 0.18 15.28 -18.90
CA ALA A 222 -0.49 14.25 -18.11
C ALA A 222 0.46 13.61 -17.08
N LYS A 223 1.71 13.32 -17.46
CA LYS A 223 2.76 12.79 -16.56
C LYS A 223 3.02 13.76 -15.41
N LYS A 224 3.15 15.06 -15.69
CA LYS A 224 3.30 16.10 -14.66
C LYS A 224 2.10 16.17 -13.73
N ARG A 225 0.87 16.12 -14.27
CA ARG A 225 -0.36 16.16 -13.48
C ARG A 225 -0.54 14.91 -12.62
N ALA A 226 -0.23 13.74 -13.17
CA ALA A 226 -0.21 12.49 -12.43
C ALA A 226 0.81 12.54 -11.27
N GLY A 227 1.99 13.12 -11.51
CA GLY A 227 3.04 13.27 -10.50
C GLY A 227 2.68 14.15 -9.31
N VAL A 228 1.73 15.09 -9.45
CA VAL A 228 1.26 15.94 -8.34
C VAL A 228 0.02 15.38 -7.64
N LEU A 229 -0.50 14.23 -8.07
CA LEU A 229 -1.64 13.59 -7.40
C LEU A 229 -1.23 13.18 -5.99
N LYS A 230 -1.96 13.70 -5.01
CA LYS A 230 -1.73 13.36 -3.61
C LYS A 230 -2.32 11.98 -3.32
N VAL A 231 -1.46 10.99 -3.15
CA VAL A 231 -1.86 9.67 -2.65
C VAL A 231 -1.83 9.70 -1.13
N THR A 232 -2.99 9.74 -0.48
CA THR A 232 -3.11 9.63 0.98
C THR A 232 -3.69 8.29 1.37
N ASN A 233 -3.18 7.71 2.46
CA ASN A 233 -3.83 6.56 3.11
C ASN A 233 -5.07 7.03 3.87
N ASP A 234 -6.07 7.50 3.14
CA ASP A 234 -7.32 8.04 3.65
C ASP A 234 -8.04 7.06 4.58
N LEU A 235 -7.95 5.75 4.32
CA LEU A 235 -8.53 4.72 5.17
C LEU A 235 -7.93 4.73 6.58
N ALA A 236 -6.61 4.81 6.69
CA ALA A 236 -5.96 4.92 7.99
C ALA A 236 -6.30 6.24 8.68
N GLU A 237 -6.25 7.37 7.95
CA GLU A 237 -6.53 8.70 8.53
C GLU A 237 -8.00 8.82 8.98
N ARG A 238 -8.97 8.31 8.21
CA ARG A 238 -10.39 8.23 8.63
C ARG A 238 -10.57 7.29 9.81
N GLY A 239 -9.87 6.16 9.84
CA GLY A 239 -9.90 5.24 10.97
C GLY A 239 -9.40 5.89 12.26
N ILE A 240 -8.31 6.68 12.17
CA ILE A 240 -7.78 7.44 13.29
C ILE A 240 -8.76 8.52 13.73
N ALA A 241 -9.31 9.29 12.80
CA ALA A 241 -10.31 10.32 13.11
C ALA A 241 -11.54 9.73 13.82
N LEU A 242 -12.00 8.55 13.38
CA LEU A 242 -13.12 7.85 14.01
C LEU A 242 -12.78 7.37 15.42
N ILE A 243 -11.57 6.85 15.63
CA ILE A 243 -11.06 6.48 16.96
C ILE A 243 -10.96 7.72 17.85
N GLN A 244 -10.35 8.80 17.38
CA GLN A 244 -10.20 10.05 18.12
C GLN A 244 -11.57 10.62 18.51
N ARG A 245 -12.55 10.60 17.59
CA ARG A 245 -13.92 11.04 17.87
C ARG A 245 -14.62 10.14 18.88
N PHE A 246 -14.43 8.82 18.80
CA PHE A 246 -15.02 7.87 19.75
C PHE A 246 -14.45 8.05 21.15
N LEU A 247 -13.12 8.19 21.25
CA LEU A 247 -12.42 8.42 22.51
C LEU A 247 -12.75 9.80 23.07
N GLY A 248 -12.81 10.86 22.25
CA GLY A 248 -13.16 12.21 22.68
C GLY A 248 -12.40 12.62 23.95
N ASN A 249 -13.14 12.95 25.02
CA ASN A 249 -12.61 13.23 26.36
C ASN A 249 -12.66 12.02 27.31
N ARG A 250 -13.07 10.83 26.86
CA ARG A 250 -13.32 9.65 27.70
C ARG A 250 -12.06 9.14 28.37
N THR A 251 -10.92 9.20 27.68
CA THR A 251 -9.64 8.84 28.26
C THR A 251 -8.49 9.46 27.47
N LYS A 252 -7.44 9.87 28.19
CA LYS A 252 -6.12 10.23 27.64
C LYS A 252 -5.08 9.15 27.96
N ASP A 253 -5.48 8.11 28.68
CA ASP A 253 -4.62 6.98 29.05
C ASP A 253 -4.55 5.97 27.89
N GLU A 254 -3.33 5.64 27.48
CA GLU A 254 -3.09 4.75 26.35
C GLU A 254 -3.54 3.32 26.64
N ARG A 255 -3.41 2.83 27.89
CA ARG A 255 -3.84 1.46 28.23
C ARG A 255 -5.35 1.33 28.16
N GLN A 256 -6.08 2.30 28.70
CA GLN A 256 -7.53 2.39 28.59
C GLN A 256 -7.97 2.53 27.13
N THR A 257 -7.26 3.33 26.34
CA THR A 257 -7.50 3.47 24.90
C THR A 257 -7.38 2.11 24.19
N GLN A 258 -6.29 1.36 24.41
CA GLN A 258 -6.10 0.05 23.79
C GLN A 258 -7.16 -0.96 24.25
N PHE A 259 -7.58 -0.92 25.51
CA PHE A 259 -8.65 -1.76 26.04
C PHE A 259 -10.00 -1.48 25.35
N LEU A 260 -10.39 -0.20 25.25
CA LEU A 260 -11.61 0.22 24.56
C LEU A 260 -11.62 -0.18 23.08
N LEU A 261 -10.48 -0.02 22.38
CA LEU A 261 -10.35 -0.47 21.00
C LEU A 261 -10.48 -1.99 20.85
N LYS A 262 -9.94 -2.76 21.80
CA LYS A 262 -10.08 -4.22 21.82
C LYS A 262 -11.54 -4.63 22.00
N LEU A 263 -12.26 -3.99 22.93
CA LEU A 263 -13.70 -4.19 23.13
C LEU A 263 -14.49 -3.83 21.88
N ALA A 264 -14.27 -2.64 21.31
CA ALA A 264 -14.95 -2.19 20.09
C ALA A 264 -14.77 -3.20 18.93
N ARG A 265 -13.57 -3.77 18.79
CA ARG A 265 -13.27 -4.80 17.78
C ARG A 265 -14.01 -6.12 18.04
N LEU A 266 -14.12 -6.54 19.31
CA LEU A 266 -14.89 -7.73 19.68
C LEU A 266 -16.38 -7.52 19.39
N HIS A 267 -16.92 -6.36 19.78
CA HIS A 267 -18.30 -5.99 19.47
C HIS A 267 -18.54 -5.91 17.96
N THR A 268 -17.62 -5.35 17.15
CA THR A 268 -17.80 -5.34 15.69
C THR A 268 -17.85 -6.75 15.10
N LYS A 269 -17.08 -7.72 15.62
CA LYS A 269 -17.20 -9.12 15.15
C LYS A 269 -18.55 -9.74 15.50
N ALA A 270 -19.12 -9.40 16.65
CA ALA A 270 -20.47 -9.84 17.03
C ALA A 270 -21.56 -9.14 16.22
N VAL A 271 -21.38 -7.84 15.95
CA VAL A 271 -22.30 -6.97 15.20
C VAL A 271 -22.25 -7.20 13.69
N LEU A 272 -21.11 -7.61 13.12
CA LEU A 272 -20.97 -7.97 11.70
C LEU A 272 -21.83 -9.16 11.28
N LYS A 273 -22.40 -9.91 12.24
CA LYS A 273 -23.44 -10.91 12.00
C LYS A 273 -24.84 -10.31 11.83
N LYS A 274 -24.99 -9.00 12.05
CA LYS A 274 -26.27 -8.30 12.01
C LYS A 274 -26.37 -7.34 10.83
N THR A 275 -27.50 -7.34 10.15
CA THR A 275 -27.79 -6.37 9.07
C THR A 275 -28.05 -4.97 9.63
N LYS A 276 -27.96 -3.93 8.78
CA LYS A 276 -28.28 -2.55 9.18
C LYS A 276 -29.69 -2.42 9.76
N ALA A 277 -30.65 -3.21 9.26
CA ALA A 277 -32.02 -3.26 9.77
C ALA A 277 -32.11 -3.90 11.16
N GLU A 278 -31.38 -4.99 11.39
CA GLU A 278 -31.30 -5.66 12.69
C GLU A 278 -30.62 -4.81 13.76
N LEU A 279 -29.65 -3.98 13.38
CA LEU A 279 -28.99 -3.07 14.31
C LEU A 279 -29.89 -1.89 14.73
N LYS A 280 -30.78 -1.45 13.82
CA LYS A 280 -31.72 -0.37 14.12
C LYS A 280 -32.72 -0.78 15.21
N LYS A 281 -33.16 -2.04 15.19
CA LYS A 281 -34.07 -2.63 16.19
C LYS A 281 -33.45 -2.87 17.58
N VAL A 282 -32.12 -2.80 17.71
CA VAL A 282 -31.40 -2.99 19.00
C VAL A 282 -31.09 -1.64 19.66
N LEU A 283 -31.24 -0.54 18.91
CA LEU A 283 -30.97 0.82 19.37
C LEU A 283 -32.25 1.60 19.72
N GLU A 284 -33.42 1.01 19.47
CA GLU A 284 -34.74 1.42 19.96
C GLU A 284 -35.06 0.62 21.24
#